data_AF-A0ABD6D5X5-F1
#
_entry.id   AF-A0ABD6D5X5-F1
#
_cell.length_a   1.000
_cell.length_b   1.000
_cell.length_c   1.000
_cell.angle_alpha   90.00
_cell.angle_beta   90.00
_cell.angle_gamma   90.00
#
_symmetry.space_group_name_H-M   'P 1'
#
loop_
_entity.id
_entity.type
_entity.pdbx_description
1 polymer ?
#
loop_
_entity_poly.entity_id
_entity_poly.type
_entity_poly.pdbx_seq_one_letter_code
_entity_poly.pdbx_strand_id
1 'polypeptide(L)'
;MTDDPTDIPTDPRAAVDALADHLTATAERPVPPATNRWLGEAEAVARDGASEGLDPETRRKRVRQAADLLESAAETGDEIADDHIEAAKQCCRVVLDGDGL
;
A
#
# COMPACT_ATOMS: atom_id res chain seq x y z
N MET A 1 -12.96 -1.60 13.04
CA MET A 1 -13.18 -2.61 12.00
C MET A 1 -11.85 -3.32 11.87
N THR A 2 -11.86 -4.66 11.90
CA THR A 2 -10.62 -5.45 11.85
C THR A 2 -9.82 -5.02 10.63
N ASP A 3 -8.60 -4.51 10.82
CA ASP A 3 -7.59 -4.40 9.76
C ASP A 3 -7.17 -5.83 9.45
N ASP A 4 -8.06 -6.54 8.77
CA ASP A 4 -7.86 -7.92 8.36
C ASP A 4 -7.01 -7.83 7.09
N PRO A 5 -5.72 -8.22 7.13
CA PRO A 5 -4.82 -8.08 5.99
C PRO A 5 -5.27 -8.91 4.76
N THR A 6 -6.33 -9.71 4.90
CA THR A 6 -6.91 -10.51 3.83
C THR A 6 -8.09 -9.86 3.10
N ASP A 7 -8.62 -8.71 3.56
CA ASP A 7 -9.70 -7.99 2.87
C ASP A 7 -9.13 -7.03 1.81
N ILE A 8 -8.72 -7.60 0.66
CA ILE A 8 -8.24 -6.80 -0.48
C ILE A 8 -9.44 -6.37 -1.33
N PRO A 9 -9.80 -5.07 -1.37
CA PRO A 9 -10.89 -4.60 -2.21
C PRO A 9 -10.54 -4.74 -3.70
N THR A 10 -11.55 -5.04 -4.52
CA THR A 10 -11.38 -5.19 -5.98
C THR A 10 -11.56 -3.86 -6.74
N ASP A 11 -12.10 -2.83 -6.09
CA ASP A 11 -12.28 -1.51 -6.68
C ASP A 11 -10.96 -0.70 -6.59
N PRO A 12 -10.48 -0.09 -7.69
CA PRO A 12 -9.21 0.66 -7.70
C PRO A 12 -9.19 1.86 -6.74
N ARG A 13 -10.33 2.45 -6.39
CA ARG A 13 -10.34 3.55 -5.42
C ARG A 13 -10.22 3.00 -4.01
N ALA A 14 -11.07 2.04 -3.66
CA ALA A 14 -11.01 1.37 -2.36
C ALA A 14 -9.65 0.70 -2.10
N ALA A 15 -9.00 0.16 -3.13
CA ALA A 15 -7.68 -0.45 -3.02
C ALA A 15 -6.56 0.56 -2.70
N VAL A 16 -6.66 1.83 -3.13
CA VAL A 16 -5.65 2.83 -2.72
C VAL A 16 -5.86 3.29 -1.29
N ASP A 17 -7.11 3.41 -0.83
CA ASP A 17 -7.41 3.66 0.58
C ASP A 17 -6.88 2.50 1.46
N ALA A 18 -7.21 1.26 1.11
CA ALA A 18 -6.72 0.07 1.83
C ALA A 18 -5.19 -0.06 1.81
N LEU A 19 -4.53 0.30 0.71
CA LEU A 19 -3.07 0.39 0.64
C LEU A 19 -2.52 1.35 1.70
N ALA A 20 -3.12 2.53 1.86
CA ALA A 20 -2.66 3.51 2.85
C ALA A 20 -2.88 3.01 4.28
N ASP A 21 -4.03 2.38 4.57
CA ASP A 21 -4.33 1.79 5.88
C ASP A 21 -3.32 0.70 6.26
N HIS A 22 -3.06 -0.27 5.37
CA HIS A 22 -2.09 -1.33 5.67
C HIS A 22 -0.67 -0.80 5.90
N LEU A 23 -0.25 0.25 5.17
CA LEU A 23 1.05 0.89 5.39
C LEU A 23 1.12 1.59 6.74
N THR A 24 0.04 2.26 7.16
CA THR A 24 -0.08 2.83 8.51
C THR A 24 -0.03 1.73 9.56
N ALA A 25 -0.81 0.65 9.40
CA ALA A 25 -0.83 -0.48 10.33
C ALA A 25 0.55 -1.15 10.44
N THR A 26 1.30 -1.23 9.34
CA THR A 26 2.69 -1.73 9.31
C THR A 26 3.63 -0.81 10.10
N ALA A 27 3.49 0.52 9.98
CA ALA A 27 4.32 1.48 10.68
C ALA A 27 4.08 1.50 12.21
N GLU A 28 2.93 1.01 12.69
CA GLU A 28 2.62 0.82 14.11
C GLU A 28 3.28 -0.45 14.71
N ARG A 29 3.91 -1.29 13.87
CA ARG A 29 4.61 -2.52 14.27
C ARG A 29 6.10 -2.29 14.54
N PRO A 30 6.77 -3.20 15.27
CA PRO A 30 8.21 -3.14 15.47
C PRO A 30 8.99 -3.47 14.19
N VAL A 31 9.00 -2.55 13.23
CA VAL A 31 9.71 -2.68 11.96
C VAL A 31 11.16 -2.16 12.03
N PRO A 32 12.10 -2.73 11.27
CA PRO A 32 13.47 -2.22 11.20
C PRO A 32 13.49 -0.78 10.68
N PRO A 33 14.36 0.10 11.22
CA PRO A 33 14.41 1.51 10.80
C PRO A 33 14.79 1.68 9.32
N ALA A 34 15.54 0.72 8.75
CA ALA A 34 15.85 0.70 7.33
C ALA A 34 14.59 0.47 6.47
N THR A 35 13.71 -0.45 6.89
CA THR A 35 12.43 -0.73 6.23
C THR A 35 11.42 0.40 6.47
N ASN A 36 11.37 0.93 7.69
CA ASN A 36 10.45 2.01 8.08
C ASN A 36 10.56 3.26 7.19
N ARG A 37 11.78 3.56 6.72
CA ARG A 37 11.99 4.66 5.77
C ARG A 37 11.20 4.44 4.48
N TRP A 38 11.30 3.25 3.89
CA TRP A 38 10.59 2.91 2.65
C TRP A 38 9.08 2.89 2.86
N LEU A 39 8.62 2.33 4.00
CA LEU A 39 7.21 2.27 4.36
C LEU A 39 6.59 3.66 4.52
N GLY A 40 7.28 4.60 5.18
CA GLY A 40 6.79 5.97 5.33
C GLY A 40 6.70 6.74 4.01
N GLU A 41 7.66 6.52 3.10
CA GLU A 41 7.57 7.10 1.75
C GLU A 41 6.44 6.46 0.95
N ALA A 42 6.26 5.14 1.04
CA ALA A 42 5.17 4.43 0.38
C ALA A 42 3.80 4.91 0.90
N GLU A 43 3.65 5.10 2.21
CA GLU A 43 2.42 5.60 2.85
C GLU A 43 2.06 6.99 2.34
N ALA A 44 3.04 7.90 2.29
CA ALA A 44 2.83 9.25 1.79
C ALA A 44 2.35 9.26 0.34
N VAL A 45 2.95 8.41 -0.50
CA VAL A 45 2.58 8.27 -1.91
C VAL A 45 1.19 7.61 -2.06
N ALA A 46 0.87 6.60 -1.25
CA ALA A 46 -0.42 5.94 -1.24
C ALA A 46 -1.55 6.90 -0.85
N ARG A 47 -1.35 7.68 0.21
CA ARG A 47 -2.29 8.73 0.64
C ARG A 47 -2.48 9.82 -0.40
N ASP A 48 -1.40 10.21 -1.09
CA ASP A 48 -1.51 11.11 -2.23
C ASP A 48 -2.42 10.47 -3.29
N GLY A 49 -2.18 9.21 -3.69
CA GLY A 49 -3.01 8.47 -4.64
C GLY A 49 -4.49 8.29 -4.23
N ALA A 50 -4.78 8.23 -2.92
CA ALA A 50 -6.14 8.11 -2.38
C ALA A 50 -6.94 9.42 -2.46
N SER A 51 -6.27 10.55 -2.70
CA SER A 51 -6.91 11.87 -2.68
C SER A 51 -8.08 11.96 -3.66
N GLU A 52 -9.14 12.65 -3.23
CA GLU A 52 -10.32 12.86 -4.06
C GLU A 52 -10.03 13.74 -5.27
N GLY A 53 -10.68 13.46 -6.41
CA GLY A 53 -10.52 14.24 -7.63
C GLY A 53 -9.25 13.95 -8.44
N LEU A 54 -8.45 12.95 -8.05
CA LEU A 54 -7.31 12.49 -8.85
C LEU A 54 -7.75 11.68 -10.06
N ASP A 55 -7.20 12.06 -11.22
CA ASP A 55 -7.33 11.29 -12.45
C ASP A 55 -6.75 9.87 -12.30
N PRO A 56 -7.35 8.86 -12.95
CA PRO A 56 -6.92 7.46 -12.85
C PRO A 56 -5.45 7.23 -13.20
N GLU A 57 -4.92 7.95 -14.19
CA GLU A 57 -3.51 7.86 -14.59
C GLU A 57 -2.56 8.36 -13.49
N THR A 58 -2.90 9.48 -12.85
CA THR A 58 -2.09 10.04 -11.76
C THR A 58 -2.12 9.10 -10.56
N ARG A 59 -3.30 8.58 -10.21
CA ARG A 59 -3.46 7.56 -9.16
C ARG A 59 -2.57 6.35 -9.42
N ARG A 60 -2.58 5.80 -10.64
CA ARG A 60 -1.68 4.68 -11.00
C ARG A 60 -0.22 5.01 -10.86
N LYS A 61 0.21 6.20 -11.28
CA LYS A 61 1.62 6.61 -11.13
C LYS A 61 2.03 6.62 -9.66
N ARG A 62 1.17 7.13 -8.78
CA ARG A 62 1.42 7.10 -7.33
C ARG A 62 1.45 5.68 -6.79
N VAL A 63 0.46 4.85 -7.12
CA VAL A 63 0.44 3.46 -6.65
C VAL A 63 1.63 2.64 -7.15
N ARG A 64 2.05 2.84 -8.40
CA ARG A 64 3.26 2.20 -8.93
C ARG A 64 4.49 2.57 -8.11
N GLN A 65 4.66 3.86 -7.83
CA GLN A 65 5.76 4.33 -6.99
C GLN A 65 5.69 3.73 -5.57
N ALA A 66 4.50 3.59 -4.99
CA ALA A 66 4.34 2.90 -3.70
C ALA A 66 4.74 1.41 -3.80
N ALA A 67 4.39 0.72 -4.90
CA ALA A 67 4.79 -0.67 -5.14
C ALA A 67 6.32 -0.82 -5.26
N ASP A 68 7.00 0.05 -6.03
CA ASP A 68 8.47 0.05 -6.15
C ASP A 68 9.16 0.25 -4.79
N LEU A 69 8.59 1.10 -3.92
CA LEU A 69 9.10 1.33 -2.56
C LEU A 69 8.90 0.08 -1.67
N LEU A 70 7.76 -0.60 -1.80
CA LEU A 70 7.47 -1.84 -1.08
C LEU A 70 8.33 -3.02 -1.54
N GLU A 71 8.77 -3.05 -2.80
CA GLU A 71 9.75 -4.04 -3.27
C GLU A 71 11.15 -3.79 -2.70
N SER A 72 11.45 -2.54 -2.36
CA SER A 72 12.72 -2.15 -1.72
C SER A 72 12.72 -2.37 -0.20
N ALA A 73 11.53 -2.55 0.39
CA ALA A 73 11.35 -2.86 1.81
C ALA A 73 11.83 -4.30 2.08
N ALA A 74 12.82 -4.44 2.96
CA ALA A 74 13.24 -5.75 3.45
C ALA A 74 12.22 -6.31 4.45
N GLU A 75 12.19 -7.63 4.58
CA GLU A 75 11.39 -8.35 5.59
C GLU A 75 11.53 -7.68 6.96
N THR A 76 10.40 -7.48 7.62
CA THR A 76 10.36 -6.73 8.87
C THR A 76 10.75 -7.59 10.07
N GLY A 77 10.63 -8.92 9.94
CA GLY A 77 10.82 -9.86 11.03
C GLY A 77 9.63 -9.91 12.00
N ASP A 78 8.51 -9.27 11.65
CA ASP A 78 7.23 -9.36 12.33
C ASP A 78 6.21 -9.90 11.31
N GLU A 79 5.69 -11.10 11.59
CA GLU A 79 4.79 -11.81 10.65
C GLU A 79 3.57 -10.96 10.29
N ILE A 80 3.06 -10.16 11.22
CA ILE A 80 1.88 -9.33 11.00
C ILE A 80 2.21 -8.12 10.12
N ALA A 81 3.35 -7.46 10.35
CA ALA A 81 3.84 -6.40 9.48
C ALA A 81 4.11 -6.92 8.07
N ASP A 82 4.69 -8.11 7.94
CA ASP A 82 4.91 -8.75 6.64
C ASP A 82 3.57 -9.09 5.94
N ASP A 83 2.56 -9.59 6.67
CA ASP A 83 1.19 -9.77 6.16
C ASP A 83 0.58 -8.46 5.63
N HIS A 84 0.69 -7.36 6.38
CA HIS A 84 0.21 -6.04 5.92
C HIS A 84 0.98 -5.54 4.68
N ILE A 85 2.29 -5.79 4.58
CA ILE A 85 3.09 -5.44 3.40
C ILE A 85 2.63 -6.24 2.18
N GLU A 86 2.37 -7.55 2.35
CA GLU A 86 1.86 -8.38 1.26
C GLU A 86 0.44 -7.95 0.85
N ALA A 87 -0.42 -7.60 1.81
CA ALA A 87 -1.73 -7.02 1.55
C ALA A 87 -1.63 -5.70 0.76
N ALA A 88 -0.73 -4.81 1.17
CA ALA A 88 -0.43 -3.55 0.46
C ALA A 88 0.01 -3.82 -0.99
N LYS A 89 0.90 -4.79 -1.24
CA LYS A 89 1.31 -5.17 -2.60
C LYS A 89 0.13 -5.69 -3.44
N GLN A 90 -0.78 -6.45 -2.84
CA GLN A 90 -1.99 -6.92 -3.53
C GLN A 90 -2.92 -5.76 -3.90
N CYS A 91 -3.14 -4.81 -2.99
CA CYS A 91 -3.88 -3.58 -3.26
C CYS A 91 -3.27 -2.79 -4.44
N CYS A 92 -1.94 -2.64 -4.48
CA CYS A 92 -1.25 -2.01 -5.60
C CYS A 92 -1.59 -2.70 -6.93
N ARG A 93 -1.60 -4.03 -6.95
CA ARG A 93 -1.92 -4.81 -8.15
C ARG A 93 -3.34 -4.54 -8.64
N VAL A 94 -4.33 -4.49 -7.75
CA VAL A 94 -5.73 -4.21 -8.12
C VAL A 94 -5.84 -2.88 -8.86
N VAL A 95 -5.18 -1.83 -8.35
CA VAL A 95 -5.24 -0.50 -8.97
C VAL A 95 -4.54 -0.49 -10.33
N LEU A 96 -3.40 -1.17 -10.43
CA LEU A 96 -2.62 -1.23 -11.66
C LEU A 96 -3.30 -2.07 -12.74
N ASP A 97 -4.02 -3.14 -12.36
CA ASP A 97 -4.74 -4.04 -13.28
C ASP A 97 -6.13 -3.50 -13.69
N GLY A 98 -6.78 -2.74 -12.81
CA GLY A 98 -8.16 -2.26 -12.97
C GLY A 98 -8.44 -1.22 -14.07
N ASP A 99 -7.56 -0.97 -15.04
CA ASP A 99 -7.85 -0.14 -16.25
C ASP A 99 -8.02 -0.97 -17.52
N GLY A 100 -8.03 -2.29 -17.42
CA GLY A 100 -8.12 -3.16 -18.57
C GLY A 100 -9.51 -3.32 -19.20
N LEU A 101 -10.54 -2.56 -18.80
CA LEU A 101 -11.92 -2.74 -19.28
C LEU A 101 -12.54 -1.46 -19.87
#